data_AF-A0A2K3KSR1-F1
#
_entry.id   AF-A0A2K3KSR1-F1
#
_cell.length_a   1.000
_cell.length_b   1.000
_cell.length_c   1.000
_cell.angle_alpha   90.00
_cell.angle_beta   90.00
_cell.angle_gamma   90.00
#
_symmetry.space_group_name_H-M   'P 1'
#
loop_
_entity.id
_entity.type
_entity.pdbx_description
1 polymer ?
#
loop_
_entity_poly.entity_id
_entity_poly.type
_entity_poly.pdbx_seq_one_letter_code
_entity_poly.pdbx_strand_id
1 'polypeptide(L)'
;MKAVNSSQTGDGISFFIAPFQSEIPMNSSGGYLGLFSSDSALNTSKNQIVAVEFDSFSNDWDPKHDHVGINVNSIQSVQNVSWKSNMKNGSIANAWISYNSTTKNLTVFLTYAKNPTFQGNSSLSHVIDLSEVLPEYVR
;
A
#
# COMPACT_ATOMS: atom_id res chain seq x y z
N MET A 1 2.75 13.36 1.53
CA MET A 1 2.44 13.76 2.93
C MET A 1 3.32 14.95 3.31
N LYS A 2 2.94 15.79 4.28
CA LYS A 2 3.78 16.90 4.77
C LYS A 2 4.14 16.69 6.23
N ALA A 3 5.40 16.37 6.50
CA ALA A 3 5.92 16.28 7.86
C ALA A 3 5.97 17.66 8.52
N VAL A 4 5.37 17.78 9.70
CA VAL A 4 5.50 18.97 10.55
C VAL A 4 6.80 18.92 11.35
N ASN A 5 7.20 17.72 11.78
CA ASN A 5 8.49 17.44 12.42
C ASN A 5 9.16 16.26 11.68
N SER A 6 10.31 16.48 11.03
CA SER A 6 11.01 15.45 10.25
C SER A 6 11.50 14.25 11.06
N SER A 7 11.57 14.39 12.39
CA SER A 7 12.00 13.33 13.31
C SER A 7 10.83 12.55 13.93
N GLN A 8 9.59 12.99 13.68
CA GLN A 8 8.35 12.38 14.16
C GLN A 8 7.35 12.36 13.00
N THR A 9 7.62 11.51 12.02
CA THR A 9 6.83 11.41 10.78
C THR A 9 6.29 10.00 10.64
N GLY A 10 5.12 9.88 10.05
CA GLY A 10 4.54 8.58 9.74
C GLY A 10 3.01 8.64 9.71
N ASP A 11 2.36 7.53 9.37
CA ASP A 11 3.00 6.27 8.97
C ASP A 11 2.94 6.12 7.45
N GLY A 12 1.78 6.33 6.85
CA GLY A 12 1.64 6.36 5.40
C GLY A 12 0.21 6.59 4.98
N ILE A 13 -0.09 6.24 3.75
CA ILE A 13 -1.46 6.12 3.24
C ILE A 13 -1.55 4.89 2.36
N SER A 14 -2.73 4.27 2.30
CA SER A 14 -2.98 3.12 1.43
C SER A 14 -4.24 3.33 0.58
N PHE A 15 -4.19 2.84 -0.65
CA PHE A 15 -5.39 2.39 -1.37
C PHE A 15 -5.61 0.92 -1.02
N PHE A 16 -6.84 0.49 -0.76
CA PHE A 16 -7.11 -0.89 -0.37
C PHE A 16 -8.40 -1.41 -0.97
N ILE A 17 -8.50 -2.73 -0.99
CA ILE A 17 -9.70 -3.48 -1.33
C ILE A 17 -9.88 -4.52 -0.23
N ALA A 18 -11.05 -4.50 0.42
CA ALA A 18 -11.38 -5.39 1.53
C ALA A 18 -12.85 -5.81 1.47
N PRO A 19 -13.29 -6.87 2.18
CA PRO A 19 -14.69 -7.27 2.27
C PRO A 19 -15.61 -6.09 2.51
N PHE A 20 -16.78 -6.07 1.85
CA PHE A 20 -17.70 -4.93 1.92
C PHE A 20 -18.14 -4.59 3.34
N GLN A 21 -18.12 -5.51 4.29
CA GLN A 21 -18.47 -5.27 5.70
C GLN A 21 -17.25 -5.04 6.61
N SER A 22 -16.07 -4.79 6.04
CA SER A 22 -14.85 -4.57 6.84
C SER A 22 -14.98 -3.33 7.71
N GLU A 23 -14.51 -3.46 8.95
CA GLU A 23 -14.35 -2.40 9.93
C GLU A 23 -12.86 -2.22 10.24
N ILE A 24 -12.50 -1.08 10.83
CA ILE A 24 -11.13 -0.84 11.29
C ILE A 24 -10.81 -1.86 12.40
N PRO A 25 -9.76 -2.70 12.27
CA PRO A 25 -9.46 -3.69 13.29
C PRO A 25 -9.08 -3.05 14.64
N MET A 26 -9.36 -3.76 15.74
CA MET A 26 -8.92 -3.32 17.06
C MET A 26 -7.39 -3.21 17.11
N ASN A 27 -6.90 -2.13 17.73
CA ASN A 27 -5.48 -1.80 17.85
C ASN A 27 -4.76 -1.54 16.51
N SER A 28 -5.49 -1.16 15.47
CA SER A 28 -4.93 -0.80 14.17
C SER A 28 -4.53 0.69 14.10
N SER A 29 -3.39 1.04 14.71
CA SER A 29 -2.84 2.40 14.69
C SER A 29 -1.50 2.50 13.97
N GLY A 30 -1.11 3.70 13.53
CA GLY A 30 0.22 3.95 12.94
C GLY A 30 0.49 3.07 11.72
N GLY A 31 1.63 2.38 11.72
CA GLY A 31 2.09 1.48 10.66
C GLY A 31 1.15 0.35 10.28
N TYR A 32 0.09 0.10 11.05
CA TYR A 32 -0.97 -0.83 10.64
C TYR A 32 -2.01 -0.22 9.68
N LEU A 33 -1.90 1.08 9.37
CA LEU A 33 -2.65 1.82 8.35
C LEU A 33 -4.19 1.79 8.48
N GLY A 34 -4.72 1.37 9.63
CA GLY A 34 -6.17 1.16 9.79
C GLY A 34 -6.67 -0.15 9.15
N LEU A 35 -5.77 -1.00 8.63
CA LEU A 35 -6.10 -2.19 7.85
C LEU A 35 -5.80 -3.49 8.60
N PHE A 36 -4.86 -3.49 9.54
CA PHE A 36 -4.38 -4.70 10.20
C PHE A 36 -4.45 -4.58 11.72
N SER A 37 -4.84 -5.66 12.41
CA SER A 37 -4.65 -5.73 13.85
C SER A 37 -3.21 -6.14 14.16
N SER A 38 -2.65 -5.67 15.27
CA SER A 38 -1.32 -6.10 15.75
C SER A 38 -1.15 -7.62 15.82
N ASP A 39 -2.24 -8.35 16.07
CA ASP A 39 -2.23 -9.80 16.27
C ASP A 39 -2.30 -10.58 14.95
N SER A 40 -2.74 -9.95 13.85
CA SER A 40 -2.92 -10.58 12.54
C SER A 40 -2.10 -9.95 11.43
N ALA A 41 -1.39 -8.85 11.69
CA ALA A 41 -0.71 -8.06 10.66
C ALA A 41 0.27 -8.87 9.80
N LEU A 42 0.97 -9.85 10.38
CA LEU A 42 1.91 -10.72 9.66
C LEU A 42 1.32 -12.10 9.31
N ASN A 43 0.03 -12.33 9.59
CA ASN A 43 -0.62 -13.61 9.35
C ASN A 43 -1.52 -13.54 8.10
N THR A 44 -0.98 -14.03 6.98
CA THR A 44 -1.64 -14.02 5.66
C THR A 44 -2.92 -14.86 5.59
N SER A 45 -3.16 -15.76 6.55
CA SER A 45 -4.38 -16.58 6.60
C SER A 45 -5.53 -15.94 7.38
N LYS A 46 -5.30 -14.80 8.05
CA LYS A 46 -6.28 -14.15 8.94
C LYS A 46 -6.90 -12.87 8.38
N ASN A 47 -6.42 -12.40 7.24
CA ASN A 47 -6.91 -11.17 6.62
C ASN A 47 -7.41 -11.47 5.20
N GLN A 48 -8.26 -10.61 4.67
CA GLN A 48 -8.75 -10.63 3.30
C GLN A 48 -8.61 -9.23 2.73
N ILE A 49 -7.38 -8.78 2.53
CA ILE A 49 -7.09 -7.39 2.16
C ILE A 49 -6.01 -7.41 1.08
N VAL A 50 -6.25 -6.68 0.01
CA VAL A 50 -5.22 -6.28 -0.94
C VAL A 50 -5.06 -4.78 -0.83
N ALA A 51 -3.84 -4.31 -0.59
CA ALA A 51 -3.57 -2.88 -0.49
C ALA A 51 -2.35 -2.48 -1.30
N VAL A 52 -2.33 -1.21 -1.69
CA VAL A 52 -1.15 -0.51 -2.18
C VAL A 52 -0.82 0.55 -1.16
N GLU A 53 0.29 0.38 -0.46
CA GLU A 53 0.76 1.33 0.54
C GLU A 53 1.79 2.31 -0.03
N PHE A 54 1.71 3.54 0.48
CA PHE A 54 2.66 4.62 0.27
C PHE A 54 3.24 4.95 1.64
N ASP A 55 4.21 4.13 2.06
CA ASP A 55 4.76 4.14 3.40
C ASP A 55 5.91 5.14 3.52
N SER A 56 5.84 5.94 4.58
CA SER A 56 6.79 6.99 4.91
C SER A 56 7.52 6.76 6.23
N PHE A 57 7.27 5.62 6.88
CA PHE A 57 7.86 5.24 8.15
C PHE A 57 8.22 3.75 8.18
N SER A 58 9.51 3.46 8.26
CA SER A 58 10.02 2.09 8.31
C SER A 58 9.77 1.45 9.69
N ASN A 59 8.88 0.48 9.75
CA ASN A 59 8.73 -0.47 10.87
C ASN A 59 9.64 -1.70 10.68
N ASP A 60 9.63 -2.63 11.64
CA ASP A 60 10.49 -3.83 11.62
C ASP A 60 10.20 -4.79 10.45
N TRP A 61 9.00 -4.69 9.84
CA TRP A 61 8.61 -5.49 8.69
C TRP A 61 8.94 -4.84 7.33
N ASP A 62 9.38 -3.58 7.34
CA ASP A 62 9.58 -2.75 6.15
C ASP A 62 11.02 -2.75 5.63
N PRO A 63 11.24 -2.40 4.35
CA PRO A 63 12.55 -1.97 3.89
C PRO A 63 13.03 -0.70 4.62
N LYS A 64 14.34 -0.45 4.59
CA LYS A 64 15.00 0.65 5.34
C LYS A 64 14.58 2.09 4.95
N HIS A 65 13.84 2.26 3.85
CA HIS A 65 13.51 3.57 3.29
C HIS A 65 12.00 3.65 3.07
N ASP A 66 11.47 4.89 3.01
CA ASP A 66 10.14 5.17 2.46
C ASP A 66 9.94 4.33 1.19
N HIS A 67 8.75 3.76 1.03
CA HIS A 67 8.53 2.80 -0.05
C HIS A 67 7.09 2.80 -0.54
N VAL A 68 6.92 2.24 -1.73
CA VAL A 68 5.61 1.86 -2.26
C VAL A 68 5.52 0.35 -2.24
N GLY A 69 4.42 -0.16 -1.71
CA GLY A 69 4.23 -1.57 -1.45
C GLY A 69 2.92 -2.12 -2.04
N ILE A 70 2.91 -3.40 -2.37
CA ILE A 70 1.71 -4.20 -2.60
C ILE A 70 1.60 -5.19 -1.46
N ASN A 71 0.50 -5.10 -0.72
CA ASN A 71 0.21 -5.88 0.47
C ASN A 71 -0.89 -6.90 0.13
N VAL A 72 -0.68 -8.15 0.53
CA VAL A 72 -1.65 -9.24 0.29
C VAL A 72 -1.83 -10.00 1.60
N ASN A 73 -2.96 -9.77 2.25
CA ASN A 73 -3.34 -10.30 3.57
C ASN A 73 -2.33 -10.06 4.71
N SER A 74 -1.33 -9.21 4.52
CA SER A 74 -0.34 -8.87 5.53
C SER A 74 0.13 -7.43 5.36
N ILE A 75 0.49 -6.77 6.46
CA ILE A 75 1.16 -5.46 6.44
C ILE A 75 2.55 -5.57 5.79
N GLN A 76 3.20 -6.74 5.81
CA GLN A 76 4.43 -6.91 5.09
C GLN A 76 4.14 -7.04 3.59
N SER A 77 4.58 -6.05 2.83
CA SER A 77 4.47 -6.02 1.37
C SER A 77 5.07 -7.26 0.70
N VAL A 78 4.27 -7.94 -0.14
CA VAL A 78 4.75 -9.08 -0.96
C VAL A 78 5.65 -8.61 -2.10
N GLN A 79 5.54 -7.34 -2.48
CA GLN A 79 6.37 -6.69 -3.49
C GLN A 79 6.45 -5.21 -3.14
N ASN A 80 7.65 -4.63 -3.16
CA ASN A 80 7.86 -3.22 -2.85
C ASN A 80 8.96 -2.59 -3.73
N VAL A 81 9.00 -1.27 -3.73
CA VAL A 81 10.10 -0.48 -4.29
C VAL A 81 10.44 0.66 -3.34
N SER A 82 11.72 0.75 -2.93
CA SER A 82 12.19 1.87 -2.13
C SER A 82 12.09 3.17 -2.92
N TRP A 83 11.44 4.16 -2.31
CA TRP A 83 11.23 5.46 -2.91
C TRP A 83 12.31 6.43 -2.48
N LYS A 84 13.19 6.78 -3.43
CA LYS A 84 14.38 7.61 -3.14
C LYS A 84 14.05 9.10 -2.95
N SER A 85 12.88 9.54 -3.39
CA SER A 85 12.44 10.93 -3.20
C SER A 85 11.70 11.09 -1.88
N ASN A 86 11.67 12.31 -1.34
CA ASN A 86 11.05 12.57 -0.04
C ASN A 86 9.51 12.52 -0.14
N MET A 87 8.88 11.49 0.45
CA MET A 87 7.41 11.34 0.48
C MET A 87 6.72 12.29 1.48
N LYS A 88 7.52 12.96 2.32
CA LYS A 88 7.13 13.75 3.49
C LYS A 88 7.28 15.26 3.31
N ASN A 89 7.65 15.76 2.13
CA ASN A 89 7.91 17.19 1.89
C ASN A 89 6.65 18.00 1.48
N GLY A 90 5.48 17.37 1.43
CA GLY A 90 4.23 18.00 1.00
C GLY A 90 4.08 18.19 -0.51
N SER A 91 4.99 17.65 -1.32
CA SER A 91 4.81 17.62 -2.78
C SER A 91 3.60 16.76 -3.17
N ILE A 92 2.91 17.21 -4.21
CA ILE A 92 1.78 16.47 -4.78
C ILE A 92 2.34 15.29 -5.56
N ALA A 93 1.90 14.09 -5.18
CA ALA A 93 2.17 12.85 -5.89
C ALA A 93 0.93 12.46 -6.70
N ASN A 94 1.16 11.81 -7.84
CA ASN A 94 0.13 11.22 -8.68
C ASN A 94 0.38 9.73 -8.76
N ALA A 95 -0.65 8.93 -8.50
CA ALA A 95 -0.57 7.48 -8.49
C ALA A 95 -1.60 6.88 -9.44
N TRP A 96 -1.19 5.88 -10.21
CA TRP A 96 -2.07 5.01 -10.98
C TRP A 96 -1.96 3.61 -10.43
N ILE A 97 -3.10 3.04 -10.06
CA ILE A 97 -3.23 1.65 -9.63
C ILE A 97 -4.13 1.00 -10.66
N SER A 98 -3.68 -0.09 -11.27
CA SER A 98 -4.39 -0.75 -12.35
C SER A 98 -4.27 -2.26 -12.23
N TYR A 99 -5.40 -2.94 -12.29
CA TYR A 99 -5.49 -4.40 -12.29
C TYR A 99 -5.95 -4.90 -13.64
N ASN A 100 -5.15 -5.75 -14.27
CA ASN A 100 -5.53 -6.47 -15.49
C ASN A 100 -6.01 -7.87 -15.09
N SER A 101 -7.31 -8.14 -15.20
CA SER A 101 -7.90 -9.42 -14.79
C SER A 101 -7.48 -10.60 -15.67
N THR A 102 -7.18 -10.38 -16.96
CA THR A 102 -6.73 -11.44 -17.86
C THR A 102 -5.34 -11.95 -17.49
N THR A 103 -4.42 -11.04 -17.17
CA THR A 103 -3.05 -11.39 -16.75
C THR A 103 -2.89 -11.50 -15.24
N LYS A 104 -3.96 -11.23 -14.49
CA LYS A 104 -3.98 -11.17 -13.02
C LYS A 104 -2.91 -10.23 -12.46
N ASN A 105 -2.60 -9.15 -13.17
CA ASN A 105 -1.46 -8.29 -12.83
C ASN A 105 -1.93 -6.97 -12.21
N LEU A 106 -1.60 -6.76 -10.94
CA LEU A 106 -1.77 -5.48 -10.24
C LEU A 106 -0.51 -4.64 -10.45
N THR A 107 -0.68 -3.42 -10.96
CA THR A 107 0.42 -2.50 -11.27
C THR A 107 0.21 -1.16 -10.57
N VAL A 108 1.33 -0.58 -10.13
CA VAL A 108 1.36 0.71 -9.47
C VAL A 108 2.37 1.60 -10.18
N PHE A 109 1.98 2.82 -10.50
CA PHE A 109 2.87 3.86 -10.97
C PHE A 109 2.74 5.09 -10.08
N LEU A 110 3.86 5.55 -9.54
CA LEU A 110 3.93 6.76 -8.71
C LEU A 110 4.83 7.80 -9.39
N THR A 111 4.41 9.07 -9.38
CA THR A 111 5.23 10.18 -9.88
C THR A 111 4.92 11.49 -9.18
N TYR A 112 5.91 12.37 -9.13
CA TYR A 112 5.79 13.74 -8.61
C TYR A 112 5.80 14.80 -9.72
N ALA A 113 5.68 14.39 -10.99
CA ALA A 113 5.58 15.33 -12.10
C ALA A 113 4.29 16.17 -11.98
N LYS A 114 4.39 17.48 -12.30
CA LYS A 114 3.27 18.44 -12.16
C LYS A 114 2.09 18.14 -13.10
N ASN A 115 2.37 17.65 -14.30
CA ASN A 115 1.38 17.26 -15.31
C ASN A 115 1.72 15.84 -15.81
N PRO A 116 1.48 14.80 -15.00
CA PRO A 116 1.92 13.47 -15.33
C PRO A 116 1.03 12.83 -16.39
N THR A 117 1.65 12.16 -17.35
CA THR A 117 0.98 11.28 -18.31
C THR A 117 1.49 9.87 -18.08
N PHE A 118 0.57 8.92 -17.86
CA PHE A 118 0.96 7.52 -17.73
C PHE A 118 1.35 6.95 -19.10
N GLN A 119 2.61 6.53 -19.24
CA GLN A 119 3.17 5.99 -20.49
C GLN A 119 3.23 4.45 -20.53
N GLY A 120 2.60 3.77 -19.57
CA GLY A 120 2.57 2.31 -19.47
C GLY A 120 3.67 1.68 -18.62
N ASN A 121 4.68 2.44 -18.19
CA ASN A 121 5.72 1.94 -17.28
C ASN A 121 5.23 1.99 -15.83
N SER A 122 5.18 0.84 -15.16
CA SER A 122 4.88 0.77 -13.73
C SER A 122 6.14 0.93 -12.88
N SER A 123 5.96 1.48 -11.68
CA SER A 123 6.98 1.48 -10.61
C SER A 123 7.07 0.12 -9.93
N LEU A 124 5.94 -0.59 -9.86
CA LEU A 124 5.77 -1.86 -9.16
C LEU A 124 4.70 -2.71 -9.87
N SER A 125 4.85 -4.03 -9.83
CA SER A 125 3.81 -4.96 -10.31
C SER A 125 3.82 -6.25 -9.51
N HIS A 126 2.66 -6.86 -9.34
CA HIS A 126 2.52 -8.17 -8.72
C HIS A 126 1.39 -8.96 -9.38
N VAL A 127 1.66 -10.21 -9.73
CA VAL A 127 0.67 -11.13 -10.28
C VAL A 127 -0.09 -11.77 -9.12
N ILE A 128 -1.39 -11.48 -9.04
CA ILE A 128 -2.30 -11.92 -7.98
C ILE A 128 -3.69 -12.15 -8.57
N ASP A 129 -4.27 -13.32 -8.30
CA ASP A 129 -5.70 -13.53 -8.52
C ASP A 129 -6.51 -12.91 -7.39
N LEU A 130 -7.17 -11.78 -7.65
CA LEU A 130 -8.01 -11.14 -6.62
C LEU A 130 -9.14 -12.06 -6.13
N SER A 131 -9.63 -13.00 -6.96
CA SER A 131 -10.71 -13.91 -6.57
C SER A 131 -10.27 -15.02 -5.62
N GLU A 132 -8.96 -15.28 -5.53
CA GLU A 132 -8.39 -16.23 -4.55
C GLU A 132 -8.15 -15.58 -3.18
N VAL A 133 -8.25 -14.24 -3.09
CA VAL A 133 -7.92 -13.46 -1.89
C VAL A 133 -9.14 -12.76 -1.30
N LEU A 134 -9.96 -12.15 -2.14
CA LEU A 134 -11.08 -11.29 -1.74
C LEU A 134 -12.43 -11.96 -1.99
N PRO A 135 -13.45 -11.67 -1.18
CA PRO A 135 -14.82 -12.09 -1.48
C PRO A 135 -15.37 -11.31 -2.68
N GLU A 136 -16.52 -11.76 -3.19
CA GLU A 136 -17.17 -11.13 -4.36
C GLU A 136 -17.55 -9.66 -4.14
N TYR A 137 -17.94 -9.28 -2.92
CA TYR A 137 -18.33 -7.91 -2.58
C TYR A 137 -17.27 -7.22 -1.73
N VAL A 138 -16.70 -6.15 -2.26
CA VAL A 138 -15.60 -5.38 -1.66
C VAL A 138 -15.93 -3.88 -1.60
N ARG A 139 -15.13 -3.13 -0.83
CA ARG A 139 -15.12 -1.66 -0.81
C ARG A 139 -13.70 -1.12 -1.00
#